data_AF-A0A167H478-F1
#
_entry.id   AF-A0A167H478-F1
#
_cell.length_a   1.000
_cell.length_b   1.000
_cell.length_c   1.000
_cell.angle_alpha   90.00
_cell.angle_beta   90.00
_cell.angle_gamma   90.00
#
_symmetry.space_group_name_H-M   'P 1'
#
loop_
_entity.id
_entity.type
_entity.pdbx_description
1 polymer ?
#
loop_
_entity_poly.entity_id
_entity_poly.type
_entity_poly.pdbx_seq_one_letter_code
_entity_poly.pdbx_strand_id
1 'polypeptide(L)'
;MTARTLEAWIVSLATLVTEDAREARRWYRSETIAQLDHTTAHELVQTGRGPAVVLFLLDVLRCELPAAAQAGSPQARMIRTA
;
A
#
# COMPACT_ATOMS: atom_id res chain seq x y z
N MET A 1 -16.19 12.89 4.39
CA MET A 1 -15.59 12.30 3.18
C MET A 1 -16.54 11.25 2.62
N THR A 2 -16.76 11.20 1.30
CA THR A 2 -17.70 10.23 0.69
C THR A 2 -17.02 8.90 0.36
N ALA A 3 -17.78 7.82 0.19
CA ALA A 3 -17.26 6.52 -0.25
C ALA A 3 -16.50 6.62 -1.59
N ARG A 4 -16.99 7.44 -2.52
CA ARG A 4 -16.33 7.70 -3.81
C ARG A 4 -15.00 8.42 -3.67
N THR A 5 -14.92 9.40 -2.76
CA THR A 5 -13.65 10.07 -2.46
C THR A 5 -12.66 9.08 -1.86
N LEU A 6 -13.11 8.26 -0.92
CA LEU A 6 -12.26 7.26 -0.27
C LEU A 6 -11.76 6.18 -1.25
N GLU A 7 -12.63 5.70 -2.13
CA GLU A 7 -12.24 4.78 -3.22
C GLU A 7 -11.11 5.38 -4.08
N ALA A 8 -11.28 6.62 -4.55
CA ALA A 8 -10.27 7.26 -5.39
C ALA A 8 -8.91 7.37 -4.67
N TRP A 9 -8.92 7.64 -3.37
CA TRP A 9 -7.72 7.68 -2.53
C TRP A 9 -7.07 6.30 -2.36
N ILE A 10 -7.87 5.27 -2.06
CA ILE A 10 -7.38 3.88 -1.92
C ILE A 10 -6.78 3.39 -3.23
N VAL A 11 -7.43 3.63 -4.36
CA VAL A 11 -6.91 3.25 -5.69
C VAL A 11 -5.61 3.98 -6.00
N SER A 12 -5.49 5.26 -5.61
CA SER A 12 -4.24 6.02 -5.79
C SER A 12 -3.10 5.44 -4.95
N LEU A 13 -3.35 5.07 -3.69
CA LEU A 13 -2.35 4.41 -2.83
C LEU A 13 -1.97 3.02 -3.38
N ALA A 14 -2.94 2.22 -3.81
CA ALA A 14 -2.67 0.92 -4.41
C ALA A 14 -1.89 1.04 -5.73
N THR A 15 -2.07 2.13 -6.49
CA THR A 15 -1.26 2.40 -7.69
C THR A 15 0.20 2.69 -7.33
N LEU A 16 0.49 3.29 -6.16
CA LEU A 16 1.86 3.44 -5.69
C LEU A 16 2.52 2.11 -5.33
N VAL A 17 1.74 1.11 -4.91
CA VAL A 17 2.23 -0.23 -4.57
C VAL A 17 2.43 -1.09 -5.81
N THR A 18 1.48 -1.04 -6.75
CA THR A 18 1.45 -1.91 -7.94
C THR A 18 2.16 -1.29 -9.15
N GLU A 19 2.43 0.01 -9.12
CA GLU A 19 2.91 0.81 -10.26
C GLU A 19 2.00 0.78 -11.51
N ASP A 20 0.82 0.16 -11.44
CA ASP A 20 -0.19 0.08 -12.51
C ASP A 20 -1.61 0.39 -11.99
N ALA A 21 -2.21 1.45 -12.53
CA ALA A 21 -3.56 1.88 -12.17
C ALA A 21 -4.66 0.86 -12.53
N ARG A 22 -4.48 0.02 -13.56
CA ARG A 22 -5.43 -1.04 -13.93
C ARG A 22 -5.37 -2.18 -12.93
N GLU A 23 -4.16 -2.57 -12.53
CA GLU A 23 -3.94 -3.58 -11.52
C GLU A 23 -4.48 -3.14 -10.16
N ALA A 24 -4.18 -1.92 -9.73
CA ALA A 24 -4.73 -1.33 -8.50
C ALA A 24 -6.28 -1.37 -8.46
N ARG A 25 -6.94 -1.07 -9.59
CA ARG A 25 -8.42 -1.14 -9.70
C ARG A 25 -8.94 -2.57 -9.68
N ARG A 26 -8.21 -3.52 -10.28
CA ARG A 26 -8.55 -4.94 -10.24
C ARG A 26 -8.45 -5.45 -8.81
N TRP A 27 -7.32 -5.20 -8.15
CA TRP A 27 -7.09 -5.55 -6.75
C TRP A 27 -8.22 -5.02 -5.87
N TYR A 28 -8.55 -3.72 -5.99
CA TYR A 28 -9.58 -3.07 -5.19
C TYR A 28 -10.94 -3.78 -5.22
N ARG A 29 -11.31 -4.38 -6.37
CA ARG A 29 -12.63 -5.01 -6.59
C ARG A 29 -12.65 -6.51 -6.41
N SER A 30 -11.53 -7.17 -6.62
CA SER A 30 -11.52 -8.62 -6.87
C SER A 30 -10.57 -9.38 -5.97
N GLU A 31 -9.64 -8.70 -5.29
CA GLU A 31 -8.66 -9.38 -4.43
C GLU A 31 -9.03 -9.18 -2.96
N THR A 32 -9.00 -10.31 -2.24
CA THR A 32 -9.32 -10.37 -0.82
C THR A 32 -8.09 -10.05 0.01
N ILE A 33 -8.26 -9.24 1.05
CA ILE A 33 -7.18 -8.90 1.98
C ILE A 33 -7.24 -9.88 3.15
N ALA A 34 -6.28 -10.80 3.23
CA ALA A 34 -6.27 -11.86 4.24
C ALA A 34 -6.30 -11.32 5.68
N GLN A 35 -5.59 -10.21 5.93
CA GLN A 35 -5.51 -9.53 7.22
C GLN A 35 -6.80 -8.79 7.60
N LEU A 36 -7.72 -8.62 6.65
CA LEU A 36 -9.01 -7.93 6.82
C LEU A 36 -10.15 -8.90 6.49
N ASP A 37 -10.17 -10.03 7.19
CA ASP A 37 -11.24 -11.02 7.14
C ASP A 37 -11.51 -11.61 5.74
N HIS A 38 -10.46 -11.71 4.90
CA HIS A 38 -10.58 -12.18 3.51
C HIS A 38 -11.63 -11.42 2.69
N THR A 39 -11.81 -10.13 2.98
CA THR A 39 -12.77 -9.26 2.31
C THR A 39 -12.06 -8.36 1.28
N THR A 40 -12.75 -7.97 0.21
CA THR A 40 -12.19 -7.04 -0.77
C THR A 40 -12.15 -5.60 -0.24
N ALA A 41 -11.25 -4.78 -0.77
CA ALA A 41 -11.20 -3.35 -0.42
C ALA A 41 -12.52 -2.63 -0.74
N HIS A 42 -13.16 -2.97 -1.86
CA HIS A 42 -14.45 -2.42 -2.25
C HIS A 42 -15.54 -2.71 -1.20
N GLU A 43 -15.69 -3.96 -0.78
CA GLU A 43 -16.68 -4.34 0.23
C GLU A 43 -16.41 -3.64 1.57
N LEU A 44 -15.14 -3.57 2.00
CA LEU A 44 -14.76 -2.87 3.22
C LEU A 44 -15.13 -1.38 3.16
N VAL A 45 -14.97 -0.71 2.01
CA VAL A 45 -15.40 0.68 1.84
C VAL A 45 -16.92 0.80 1.94
N GLN A 46 -17.68 -0.09 1.30
CA GLN A 46 -19.15 -0.09 1.36
C GLN A 46 -19.69 -0.32 2.77
N THR A 47 -19.00 -1.13 3.58
CA THR A 47 -19.37 -1.39 4.98
C THR A 47 -18.78 -0.37 5.96
N GLY A 48 -18.18 0.73 5.50
CA GLY A 48 -17.61 1.79 6.35
C GLY A 48 -16.26 1.46 7.00
N ARG A 49 -15.63 0.35 6.62
CA ARG A 49 -14.30 -0.10 7.09
C ARG A 49 -13.14 0.37 6.20
N GLY A 50 -13.38 1.29 5.26
CA GLY A 50 -12.35 1.82 4.37
C GLY A 50 -11.08 2.39 5.05
N PRO A 51 -11.13 3.01 6.26
CA PRO A 51 -9.92 3.39 6.98
C PRO A 51 -8.96 2.23 7.27
N ALA A 52 -9.46 1.00 7.46
CA ALA A 52 -8.61 -0.17 7.66
C ALA A 52 -7.81 -0.53 6.39
N VAL A 53 -8.41 -0.34 5.22
CA VAL A 53 -7.75 -0.55 3.92
C VAL A 53 -6.61 0.46 3.73
N VAL A 54 -6.83 1.72 4.12
CA VAL A 54 -5.80 2.76 4.05
C VAL A 54 -4.62 2.41 4.95
N LEU A 55 -4.87 2.01 6.19
CA LEU A 55 -3.82 1.61 7.13
C LEU A 55 -3.05 0.38 6.62
N PHE A 56 -3.74 -0.60 6.03
CA PHE A 56 -3.12 -1.75 5.37
C PHE A 56 -2.15 -1.31 4.26
N LEU A 57 -2.59 -0.44 3.34
CA LEU A 57 -1.74 0.02 2.23
C LEU A 57 -0.53 0.84 2.71
N LEU A 58 -0.69 1.65 3.76
CA LEU A 58 0.42 2.38 4.36
C LEU A 58 1.45 1.43 4.99
N ASP A 59 1.00 0.33 5.60
CA ASP A 59 1.90 -0.69 6.15
C ASP A 59 2.66 -1.45 5.06
N VAL A 60 1.98 -1.78 3.96
CA VAL A 60 2.61 -2.37 2.76
C VAL A 60 3.67 -1.42 2.21
N LEU A 61 3.32 -0.15 1.94
CA LEU A 61 4.27 0.86 1.44
C LEU A 61 5.47 1.02 2.37
N ARG A 62 5.26 1.00 3.68
CA ARG A 62 6.33 1.06 4.69
C ARG A 62 7.28 -0.14 4.62
N CYS A 63 6.80 -1.31 4.22
CA CYS A 63 7.62 -2.51 4.02
C CYS A 63 8.39 -2.50 2.68
N GLU A 64 7.84 -1.87 1.65
CA GLU A 64 8.46 -1.77 0.32
C GLU A 64 9.50 -0.63 0.23
N LEU A 65 9.27 0.49 0.92
CA LEU A 65 10.16 1.68 0.94
C LEU A 65 11.61 1.45 1.47
N PRO A 66 11.93 0.53 2.41
CA PRO A 66 13.29 0.34 2.91
C PRO A 66 14.25 -0.29 1.90
N ALA A 67 13.77 -0.86 0.79
CA ALA A 67 14.62 -1.45 -0.24
C ALA A 67 15.40 -0.38 -1.04
N ALA A 68 14.84 0.82 -1.21
CA ALA A 68 15.48 1.90 -1.95
C ALA A 68 16.50 2.72 -1.12
N ALA A 69 16.30 2.82 0.20
CA ALA A 69 17.15 3.64 1.07
C ALA A 69 18.45 2.94 1.52
N GLN A 70 18.51 1.60 1.50
CA GLN A 70 19.71 0.86 1.94
C GLN A 70 20.79 0.67 0.86
N ALA A 71 20.52 1.05 -0.39
CA ALA A 71 21.54 1.07 -1.46
C ALA A 71 22.43 2.33 -1.45
N GLY A 72 22.19 3.28 -0.54
CA GLY A 72 22.80 4.62 -0.56
C GLY A 72 23.42 5.09 0.75
N SER A 73 23.97 4.21 1.59
CA SER A 73 24.74 4.64 2.78
C SER A 73 26.25 4.71 2.48
N PRO A 74 26.84 5.91 2.26
CA PRO A 74 28.29 6.09 2.12
C PRO A 74 29.07 5.82 3.42
N GLN A 75 28.40 5.56 4.54
CA GLN A 75 29.02 5.40 5.85
C GLN A 75 29.71 4.04 6.06
N ALA A 76 29.37 3.02 5.26
CA ALA A 76 30.05 1.71 5.30
C ALA A 76 31.47 1.73 4.70
N ARG A 77 31.87 2.82 4.01
CA ARG A 77 33.18 2.94 3.36
C ARG A 77 34.30 3.40 4.30
N MET A 78 33.98 3.85 5.52
CA MET A 78 34.97 4.41 6.45
C MET A 78 35.58 3.40 7.44
N ILE A 79 35.09 2.17 7.53
CA ILE A 79 35.52 1.19 8.56
C ILE A 79 36.57 0.19 8.02
N ARG A 80 36.95 0.24 6.73
CA ARG A 80 37.92 -0.70 6.13
C ARG A 80 39.35 -0.18 5.98
N THR A 81 39.67 0.98 6.53
CA THR A 81 41.05 1.49 6.58
C THR A 81 41.38 1.94 7.98
N ALA A 82 41.77 0.98 8.81
CA ALA A 82 42.66 1.15 9.95
C ALA A 82 43.59 -0.06 10.00
#